data_AF-A0ABD5T1C9-F1
#
_entry.id   AF-A0ABD5T1C9-F1
#
_cell.length_a   1.000
_cell.length_b   1.000
_cell.length_c   1.000
_cell.angle_alpha   90.00
_cell.angle_beta   90.00
_cell.angle_gamma   90.00
#
_symmetry.space_group_name_H-M   'P 1'
#
loop_
_entity.id
_entity.type
_entity.pdbx_description
1 polymer ?
#
loop_
_entity_poly.entity_id
_entity_poly.type
_entity_poly.pdbx_seq_one_letter_code
_entity_poly.pdbx_strand_id
1 'polypeptide(L)'
;ERPEPGSDAAGGGPEGVHPEREVAVKVYRINSSNFRQMRDYLEGDPRFEGIASDKKAVVLAWTRKEFANLERARTAGVRVPEPIAVQRNVLVMELVGHADDRARRLSEVDVENPETAYEVVREYMRRLYRAGLIHGDLSEYNMIIHDGELVIIDMGQAVTVHHPNAGEFLDRDCENVAAFFTRQGVDVDPDDLHAYATEPEPDPSGAPESGSSGSSESGPSDRSDE
;
A
#
# COMPACT_ATOMS: atom_id res chain seq x y z
N GLU A 1 -18.27 -43.00 50.57
CA GLU A 1 -19.09 -42.83 49.35
C GLU A 1 -18.54 -41.70 48.48
N ARG A 2 -18.45 -41.90 47.17
CA ARG A 2 -18.46 -40.81 46.17
C ARG A 2 -19.88 -40.72 45.62
N PRO A 3 -20.38 -39.51 45.33
CA PRO A 3 -21.28 -39.31 44.22
C PRO A 3 -20.58 -38.55 43.08
N GLU A 4 -20.85 -39.03 41.87
CA GLU A 4 -20.49 -38.52 40.54
C GLU A 4 -21.75 -37.78 39.97
N PRO A 5 -21.69 -37.09 38.80
CA PRO A 5 -22.05 -35.67 38.69
C PRO A 5 -23.36 -35.40 37.92
N GLY A 6 -23.75 -34.12 37.88
CA GLY A 6 -24.56 -33.56 36.79
C GLY A 6 -25.68 -32.63 37.22
N SER A 7 -25.61 -31.37 36.80
CA SER A 7 -26.58 -30.79 35.86
C SER A 7 -26.21 -29.33 35.55
N ASP A 8 -25.86 -29.08 34.30
CA ASP A 8 -25.90 -27.76 33.68
C ASP A 8 -27.34 -27.22 33.70
N ALA A 9 -27.52 -25.96 34.10
CA ALA A 9 -28.55 -25.07 33.56
C ALA A 9 -28.27 -23.60 33.91
N ALA A 10 -27.89 -22.86 32.87
CA ALA A 10 -28.34 -21.51 32.55
C ALA A 10 -28.15 -20.39 33.61
N GLY A 11 -26.98 -19.74 33.55
CA GLY A 11 -26.83 -18.35 33.95
C GLY A 11 -26.64 -17.48 32.72
N GLY A 12 -27.72 -16.86 32.23
CA GLY A 12 -27.66 -15.78 31.24
C GLY A 12 -27.03 -14.55 31.87
N GLY A 13 -25.79 -14.24 31.47
CA GLY A 13 -25.14 -12.94 31.70
C GLY A 13 -25.36 -12.00 30.50
N PRO A 14 -25.35 -10.68 30.72
CA PRO A 14 -25.72 -9.73 29.68
C PRO A 14 -24.70 -9.68 28.54
N GLU A 15 -25.21 -9.26 27.39
CA GLU A 15 -24.58 -9.11 26.09
C GLU A 15 -23.17 -8.48 26.10
N GLY A 16 -22.30 -9.03 25.26
CA GLY A 16 -21.34 -8.23 24.50
C GLY A 16 -20.11 -7.73 25.25
N VAL A 17 -19.32 -8.63 25.85
CA VAL A 17 -17.89 -8.33 26.03
C VAL A 17 -17.24 -8.42 24.64
N HIS A 18 -17.26 -7.31 23.89
CA HIS A 18 -16.28 -7.15 22.84
C HIS A 18 -14.91 -7.24 23.54
N PRO A 19 -14.02 -8.18 23.15
CA PRO A 19 -12.67 -8.16 23.69
C PRO A 19 -12.12 -6.74 23.50
N GLU A 20 -11.53 -6.18 24.56
CA GLU A 20 -10.95 -4.84 24.53
C GLU A 20 -9.88 -4.80 23.43
N ARG A 21 -10.27 -4.35 22.23
CA ARG A 21 -9.39 -4.31 21.08
C ARG A 21 -8.42 -3.15 21.29
N GLU A 22 -7.14 -3.47 21.42
CA GLU A 22 -6.08 -2.46 21.42
C GLU A 22 -6.03 -1.75 20.07
N VAL A 23 -5.78 -0.43 20.10
CA VAL A 23 -5.75 0.42 18.91
C VAL A 23 -4.54 1.34 18.92
N ALA A 24 -4.04 1.64 17.73
CA ALA A 24 -3.03 2.66 17.52
C ALA A 24 -3.71 4.03 17.34
N VAL A 25 -3.26 5.03 18.11
CA VAL A 25 -3.76 6.41 18.02
C VAL A 25 -2.65 7.32 17.49
N LYS A 26 -2.76 7.73 16.22
CA LYS A 26 -1.82 8.64 15.56
C LYS A 26 -2.30 10.09 15.69
N VAL A 27 -1.55 10.90 16.45
CA VAL A 27 -1.86 12.31 16.70
C VAL A 27 -0.93 13.23 15.92
N TYR A 28 -1.47 13.94 14.94
CA TYR A 28 -0.73 14.90 14.13
C TYR A 28 -0.53 16.23 14.85
N ARG A 29 0.72 16.73 14.90
CA ARG A 29 1.06 18.01 15.51
C ARG A 29 0.80 19.17 14.54
N ILE A 30 0.05 20.18 14.98
CA ILE A 30 -0.33 21.33 14.14
C ILE A 30 0.81 22.34 13.93
N ASN A 31 1.70 22.48 14.92
CA ASN A 31 2.72 23.54 14.94
C ASN A 31 4.14 23.07 14.51
N SER A 32 4.28 21.94 13.80
CA SER A 32 5.59 21.40 13.43
C SER A 32 6.24 22.05 12.20
N SER A 33 7.58 22.07 12.16
CA SER A 33 8.43 22.54 11.05
C SER A 33 8.31 21.71 9.77
N ASN A 34 7.88 20.45 9.87
CA ASN A 34 7.72 19.51 8.74
C ASN A 34 6.64 19.92 7.73
N PHE A 35 5.89 20.99 8.03
CA PHE A 35 4.83 21.52 7.19
C PHE A 35 5.29 21.92 5.77
N ARG A 36 6.58 22.26 5.59
CA ARG A 36 7.13 22.54 4.26
C ARG A 36 7.22 21.26 3.42
N GLN A 37 7.76 20.19 3.98
CA GLN A 37 7.90 18.89 3.31
C GLN A 37 6.54 18.26 3.01
N MET A 38 5.52 18.51 3.84
CA MET A 38 4.16 18.04 3.56
C MET A 38 3.65 18.58 2.23
N ARG A 39 4.00 19.82 1.82
CA ARG A 39 3.46 20.45 0.61
C ARG A 39 3.75 19.66 -0.66
N ASP A 40 4.92 19.01 -0.73
CA ASP A 40 5.35 18.26 -1.91
C ASP A 40 4.47 17.03 -2.17
N TYR A 41 3.80 16.53 -1.13
CA TYR A 41 2.84 15.41 -1.19
C TYR A 41 1.37 15.85 -1.32
N LEU A 42 1.12 17.17 -1.38
CA LEU A 42 -0.22 17.77 -1.47
C LEU A 42 -0.49 18.41 -2.82
N GLU A 43 0.55 18.58 -3.64
CA GLU A 43 0.42 19.27 -4.91
C GLU A 43 -0.51 18.47 -5.85
N GLY A 44 -1.43 19.17 -6.52
CA GLY A 44 -2.41 18.51 -7.39
C GLY A 44 -3.47 17.67 -6.69
N ASP A 45 -3.54 17.64 -5.35
CA ASP A 45 -4.63 16.99 -4.61
C ASP A 45 -5.77 17.98 -4.32
N PRO A 46 -6.97 17.80 -4.91
CA PRO A 46 -8.10 18.73 -4.75
C PRO A 46 -8.54 18.93 -3.29
N ARG A 47 -8.23 17.97 -2.40
CA ARG A 47 -8.55 18.06 -0.96
C ARG A 47 -7.81 19.19 -0.26
N PHE A 48 -6.74 19.71 -0.87
CA PHE A 48 -5.85 20.73 -0.29
C PHE A 48 -5.87 22.07 -1.03
N GLU A 49 -6.71 22.19 -2.06
CA GLU A 49 -6.91 23.45 -2.78
C GLU A 49 -7.43 24.55 -1.84
N GLY A 50 -6.79 25.73 -1.87
CA GLY A 50 -7.21 26.90 -1.10
C GLY A 50 -6.90 26.87 0.41
N ILE A 51 -6.35 25.77 0.95
CA ILE A 51 -6.07 25.66 2.39
C ILE A 51 -4.57 25.67 2.75
N ALA A 52 -3.68 25.76 1.76
CA ALA A 52 -2.22 25.63 1.94
C ALA A 52 -1.59 26.62 2.94
N SER A 53 -2.22 27.78 3.18
CA SER A 53 -1.76 28.79 4.14
C SER A 53 -2.26 28.57 5.57
N ASP A 54 -3.30 27.75 5.77
CA ASP A 54 -3.85 27.42 7.08
C ASP A 54 -3.30 26.07 7.57
N LYS A 55 -2.35 26.17 8.51
CA LYS A 55 -1.70 24.99 9.10
C LYS A 55 -2.66 23.99 9.71
N LYS A 56 -3.68 24.49 10.39
CA LYS A 56 -4.68 23.63 11.03
C LYS A 56 -5.50 22.94 9.95
N ALA A 57 -6.01 23.68 8.97
CA ALA A 57 -6.82 23.10 7.89
C ALA A 57 -6.06 21.98 7.14
N VAL A 58 -4.79 22.21 6.80
CA VAL A 58 -3.96 21.19 6.14
C VAL A 58 -3.78 19.95 7.02
N VAL A 59 -3.47 20.10 8.30
CA VAL A 59 -3.33 18.93 9.18
C VAL A 59 -4.63 18.13 9.28
N LEU A 60 -5.79 18.80 9.36
CA LEU A 60 -7.09 18.14 9.35
C LEU A 60 -7.35 17.39 8.03
N ALA A 61 -7.02 18.00 6.90
CA ALA A 61 -7.13 17.36 5.59
C ALA A 61 -6.15 16.20 5.44
N TRP A 62 -4.93 16.32 5.98
CA TRP A 62 -3.90 15.28 5.97
C TRP A 62 -4.33 14.03 6.75
N THR A 63 -4.85 14.21 7.97
CA THR A 63 -5.34 13.07 8.76
C THR A 63 -6.50 12.36 8.05
N ARG A 64 -7.40 13.10 7.39
CA ARG A 64 -8.47 12.51 6.56
C ARG A 64 -7.92 11.82 5.31
N LYS A 65 -6.88 12.38 4.67
CA LYS A 65 -6.19 11.78 3.53
C LYS A 65 -5.61 10.42 3.92
N GLU A 66 -4.90 10.33 5.04
CA GLU A 66 -4.34 9.05 5.50
C GLU A 66 -5.42 8.01 5.77
N PHE A 67 -6.51 8.38 6.45
CA PHE A 67 -7.65 7.50 6.69
C PHE A 67 -8.20 6.92 5.37
N ALA A 68 -8.47 7.79 4.39
CA ALA A 68 -8.97 7.37 3.08
C ALA A 68 -7.96 6.52 2.28
N ASN A 69 -6.66 6.82 2.41
CA ASN A 69 -5.62 6.03 1.77
C ASN A 69 -5.51 4.62 2.37
N LEU A 70 -5.65 4.47 3.70
CA LEU A 70 -5.70 3.16 4.37
C LEU A 70 -6.91 2.35 3.89
N GLU A 71 -8.10 2.95 3.80
CA GLU A 71 -9.30 2.28 3.28
C GLU A 71 -9.12 1.79 1.84
N ARG A 72 -8.54 2.65 0.99
CA ARG A 72 -8.30 2.35 -0.42
C ARG A 72 -7.26 1.25 -0.60
N ALA A 73 -6.15 1.30 0.14
CA ALA A 73 -5.13 0.25 0.11
C ALA A 73 -5.68 -1.10 0.59
N ARG A 74 -6.44 -1.11 1.70
CA ARG A 74 -7.09 -2.32 2.21
C ARG A 74 -8.07 -2.92 1.20
N THR A 75 -8.88 -2.08 0.54
CA THR A 75 -9.80 -2.51 -0.52
C THR A 75 -9.07 -3.13 -1.71
N ALA A 76 -7.86 -2.64 -2.01
CA ALA A 76 -6.99 -3.19 -3.05
C ALA A 76 -6.28 -4.49 -2.64
N GLY A 77 -6.52 -5.00 -1.43
CA GLY A 77 -5.88 -6.21 -0.92
C GLY A 77 -4.45 -6.01 -0.43
N VAL A 78 -4.06 -4.77 -0.11
CA VAL A 78 -2.78 -4.47 0.56
C VAL A 78 -2.98 -4.59 2.06
N ARG A 79 -2.08 -5.32 2.73
CA ARG A 79 -2.10 -5.41 4.19
C ARG A 79 -1.57 -4.10 4.78
N VAL A 80 -2.50 -3.31 5.33
CA VAL A 80 -2.26 -2.07 6.08
C VAL A 80 -3.04 -2.12 7.40
N PRO A 81 -2.74 -1.28 8.40
CA PRO A 81 -3.57 -1.17 9.60
C PRO A 81 -5.02 -0.81 9.24
N GLU A 82 -5.99 -1.57 9.76
CA GLU A 82 -7.40 -1.27 9.55
C GLU A 82 -7.75 0.11 10.13
N PRO A 83 -8.21 1.08 9.31
CA PRO A 83 -8.63 2.38 9.82
C PRO A 83 -9.95 2.24 10.58
N ILE A 84 -10.04 2.82 11.78
CA ILE A 84 -11.22 2.70 12.67
C ILE A 84 -11.99 4.01 12.72
N ALA A 85 -11.31 5.12 12.99
CA ALA A 85 -11.94 6.44 13.07
C ALA A 85 -10.94 7.56 12.80
N VAL A 86 -11.44 8.69 12.28
CA VAL A 86 -10.67 9.93 12.18
C VAL A 86 -11.46 11.08 12.79
N GLN A 87 -10.85 11.79 13.73
CA GLN A 87 -11.43 13.00 14.30
C GLN A 87 -10.37 14.08 14.46
N ARG A 88 -10.62 15.21 13.80
CA ARG A 88 -9.71 16.36 13.75
C ARG A 88 -8.31 15.93 13.24
N ASN A 89 -7.30 16.02 14.09
CA ASN A 89 -5.90 15.69 13.82
C ASN A 89 -5.49 14.33 14.42
N VAL A 90 -6.48 13.48 14.74
CA VAL A 90 -6.30 12.17 15.35
C VAL A 90 -6.86 11.09 14.43
N LEU A 91 -6.04 10.10 14.13
CA LEU A 91 -6.40 8.87 13.43
C LEU A 91 -6.32 7.70 14.41
N VAL A 92 -7.39 6.91 14.49
CA VAL A 92 -7.47 5.65 15.22
C VAL A 92 -7.49 4.52 14.20
N MET A 93 -6.61 3.55 14.38
CA MET A 93 -6.45 2.40 13.49
C MET A 93 -6.04 1.16 14.29
N GLU A 94 -6.05 0.01 13.63
CA GLU A 94 -5.52 -1.24 14.15
C GLU A 94 -4.13 -1.05 14.75
N LEU A 95 -3.93 -1.59 15.96
CA LEU A 95 -2.59 -1.86 16.47
C LEU A 95 -2.12 -3.18 15.87
N VAL A 96 -1.11 -3.13 14.99
CA VAL A 96 -0.48 -4.34 14.46
C VAL A 96 0.49 -4.86 15.51
N GLY A 97 0.23 -6.06 16.04
CA GLY A 97 0.89 -6.58 17.23
C GLY A 97 0.11 -6.31 18.51
N HIS A 98 0.83 -6.27 19.63
CA HIS A 98 0.27 -6.00 20.95
C HIS A 98 0.91 -4.74 21.55
N ALA A 99 0.24 -4.07 22.49
CA ALA A 99 0.82 -2.89 23.13
C ALA A 99 2.13 -3.20 23.87
N ASP A 100 2.22 -4.39 24.46
CA ASP A 100 3.40 -4.88 25.17
C ASP A 100 4.47 -5.47 24.24
N ASP A 101 4.12 -5.81 23.00
CA ASP A 101 5.02 -6.36 21.98
C ASP A 101 4.68 -5.81 20.59
N ARG A 102 5.28 -4.67 20.27
CA ARG A 102 5.06 -3.98 18.99
C ARG A 102 5.62 -4.81 17.84
N ALA A 103 4.92 -4.82 16.71
CA ALA A 103 5.47 -5.35 15.46
C ALA A 103 6.81 -4.69 15.11
N ARG A 104 7.75 -5.51 14.64
CA ARG A 104 9.11 -5.06 14.28
C ARG A 104 9.15 -4.60 12.84
N ARG A 105 9.93 -3.56 12.57
CA ARG A 105 10.19 -3.10 11.21
C ARG A 105 11.10 -4.10 10.47
N LEU A 106 11.04 -4.10 9.14
CA LEU A 106 12.00 -4.86 8.33
C LEU A 106 13.45 -4.46 8.62
N SER A 107 13.70 -3.17 8.89
CA SER A 107 15.00 -2.67 9.34
C SER A 107 15.48 -3.23 10.69
N GLU A 108 14.61 -3.85 11.49
CA GLU A 108 14.89 -4.34 12.85
C GLU A 108 15.00 -5.87 12.92
N VAL A 109 14.80 -6.59 11.80
CA VAL A 109 14.77 -8.06 11.76
C VAL A 109 15.68 -8.63 10.68
N ASP A 110 16.15 -9.84 10.91
CA ASP A 110 16.72 -10.67 9.85
C ASP A 110 15.56 -11.29 9.06
N VAL A 111 15.54 -11.07 7.75
CA VAL A 111 14.47 -11.57 6.89
C VAL A 111 14.81 -13.00 6.48
N GLU A 112 14.19 -13.98 7.13
CA GLU A 112 14.51 -15.41 6.92
C GLU A 112 14.32 -15.89 5.47
N ASN A 113 13.36 -15.30 4.75
CA ASN A 113 13.06 -15.62 3.35
C ASN A 113 12.85 -14.31 2.56
N PRO A 114 13.95 -13.65 2.16
CA PRO A 114 13.88 -12.34 1.55
C PRO A 114 13.23 -12.35 0.17
N GLU A 115 13.32 -13.47 -0.58
CA GLU A 115 12.63 -13.64 -1.86
C GLU A 115 11.11 -13.60 -1.68
N THR A 116 10.58 -14.34 -0.70
CA THR A 116 9.12 -14.35 -0.43
C THR A 116 8.65 -12.99 0.05
N ALA A 117 9.41 -12.34 0.94
CA ALA A 117 9.10 -11.00 1.40
C ALA A 117 9.11 -9.98 0.25
N TYR A 118 10.08 -10.08 -0.66
CA TYR A 118 10.15 -9.25 -1.86
C TYR A 118 8.93 -9.45 -2.77
N GLU A 119 8.52 -10.70 -3.04
CA GLU A 119 7.32 -11.01 -3.83
C GLU A 119 6.06 -10.37 -3.25
N VAL A 120 5.91 -10.39 -1.92
CA VAL A 120 4.78 -9.72 -1.25
C VAL A 120 4.85 -8.20 -1.41
N VAL A 121 6.03 -7.59 -1.24
CA VAL A 121 6.20 -6.14 -1.36
C VAL A 121 5.96 -5.65 -2.78
N ARG A 122 6.53 -6.30 -3.81
CA ARG A 122 6.30 -5.93 -5.21
C ARG A 122 4.83 -6.04 -5.61
N GLU A 123 4.13 -7.06 -5.11
CA GLU A 123 2.69 -7.22 -5.34
C GLU A 123 1.87 -6.13 -4.63
N TYR A 124 2.25 -5.73 -3.42
CA TYR A 124 1.62 -4.59 -2.75
C TYR A 124 1.84 -3.28 -3.48
N MET A 125 3.04 -3.02 -4.02
CA MET A 125 3.30 -1.85 -4.85
C MET A 125 2.40 -1.84 -6.08
N ARG A 126 2.26 -2.98 -6.77
CA ARG A 126 1.36 -3.13 -7.92
C ARG A 126 -0.10 -2.86 -7.55
N ARG A 127 -0.57 -3.43 -6.43
CA ARG A 127 -1.95 -3.21 -5.94
C ARG A 127 -2.22 -1.76 -5.58
N LEU A 128 -1.26 -1.08 -4.93
CA LEU A 128 -1.37 0.36 -4.66
C LEU A 128 -1.47 1.14 -5.97
N TYR A 129 -0.58 0.87 -6.93
CA TYR A 129 -0.57 1.57 -8.21
C TYR A 129 -1.87 1.39 -8.98
N ARG A 130 -2.39 0.15 -9.06
CA ARG A 130 -3.69 -0.18 -9.64
C ARG A 130 -4.85 0.47 -8.91
N ALA A 131 -4.74 0.56 -7.59
CA ALA A 131 -5.68 1.31 -6.78
C ALA A 131 -5.56 2.81 -7.02
N GLY A 132 -4.61 3.32 -7.81
CA GLY A 132 -4.40 4.74 -8.09
C GLY A 132 -3.63 5.48 -7.00
N LEU A 133 -2.83 4.75 -6.21
CA LEU A 133 -1.98 5.26 -5.14
C LEU A 133 -0.51 4.88 -5.37
N ILE A 134 0.38 5.77 -4.97
CA ILE A 134 1.82 5.49 -4.80
C ILE A 134 2.13 5.82 -3.34
N HIS A 135 2.88 4.96 -2.64
CA HIS A 135 3.16 5.19 -1.23
C HIS A 135 3.98 6.48 -1.03
N GLY A 136 4.92 6.73 -1.93
CA GLY A 136 5.71 7.95 -2.01
C GLY A 136 6.69 8.13 -0.87
N ASP A 137 6.93 7.08 -0.07
CA ASP A 137 7.94 7.01 1.00
C ASP A 137 8.17 5.56 1.46
N LEU A 138 8.01 4.58 0.56
CA LEU A 138 8.13 3.17 0.89
C LEU A 138 9.60 2.82 1.12
N SER A 139 9.87 2.19 2.26
CA SER A 139 11.20 1.72 2.68
C SER A 139 11.06 0.67 3.79
N GLU A 140 12.17 0.05 4.18
CA GLU A 140 12.27 -0.90 5.30
C GLU A 140 11.88 -0.32 6.67
N TYR A 141 11.69 0.99 6.77
CA TYR A 141 11.23 1.68 7.98
C TYR A 141 9.69 1.77 8.06
N ASN A 142 9.01 1.70 6.91
CA ASN A 142 7.55 1.78 6.77
C ASN A 142 6.91 0.43 6.43
N MET A 143 7.67 -0.66 6.60
CA MET A 143 7.21 -2.03 6.51
C MET A 143 7.48 -2.73 7.85
N ILE A 144 6.46 -3.39 8.40
CA ILE A 144 6.55 -4.18 9.62
C ILE A 144 6.18 -5.63 9.35
N ILE A 145 6.72 -6.56 10.14
CA ILE A 145 6.30 -7.96 10.15
C ILE A 145 5.67 -8.29 11.50
N HIS A 146 4.51 -8.93 11.46
CA HIS A 146 3.85 -9.49 12.63
C HIS A 146 3.18 -10.81 12.26
N ASP A 147 3.40 -11.86 13.05
CA ASP A 147 2.87 -13.22 12.82
C ASP A 147 3.10 -13.77 11.39
N GLY A 148 4.25 -13.42 10.80
CA GLY A 148 4.62 -13.81 9.44
C GLY A 148 3.96 -13.00 8.32
N GLU A 149 3.10 -12.03 8.65
CA GLU A 149 2.50 -11.12 7.68
C GLU A 149 3.29 -9.81 7.57
N LEU A 150 3.58 -9.40 6.33
CA LEU A 150 4.15 -8.09 6.03
C LEU A 150 3.02 -7.05 5.97
N VAL A 151 3.21 -5.93 6.66
CA VAL A 151 2.23 -4.84 6.73
C VAL A 151 2.90 -3.53 6.32
N ILE A 152 2.28 -2.81 5.39
CA ILE A 152 2.68 -1.45 5.02
C ILE A 152 2.04 -0.46 5.99
N ILE A 153 2.82 0.46 6.53
CA ILE A 153 2.37 1.52 7.45
C ILE A 153 2.71 2.90 6.91
N ASP A 154 2.08 3.94 7.49
CA ASP A 154 2.31 5.36 7.14
C ASP A 154 1.84 5.78 5.74
N MET A 155 0.58 5.48 5.41
CA MET A 155 -0.09 5.88 4.16
C MET A 155 -0.40 7.39 4.05
N GLY A 156 0.10 8.22 4.97
CA GLY A 156 -0.15 9.66 4.98
C GLY A 156 0.55 10.40 3.83
N GLN A 157 1.76 9.95 3.46
CA GLN A 157 2.53 10.53 2.37
C GLN A 157 2.07 10.02 0.99
N ALA A 158 1.26 8.95 0.94
CA ALA A 158 0.81 8.38 -0.32
C ALA A 158 0.08 9.40 -1.21
N VAL A 159 0.50 9.46 -2.47
CA VAL A 159 -0.01 10.37 -3.51
C VAL A 159 -0.85 9.60 -4.53
N THR A 160 -1.59 10.32 -5.35
CA THR A 160 -2.32 9.70 -6.47
C THR A 160 -1.38 9.47 -7.66
N VAL A 161 -1.70 8.50 -8.51
CA VAL A 161 -0.98 8.29 -9.79
C VAL A 161 -1.12 9.46 -10.77
N HIS A 162 -1.98 10.43 -10.48
CA HIS A 162 -2.15 11.66 -11.26
C HIS A 162 -1.38 12.86 -10.67
N HIS A 163 -0.66 12.65 -9.57
CA HIS A 163 0.20 13.68 -8.99
C HIS A 163 1.25 14.13 -10.02
N PRO A 164 1.60 15.43 -10.14
CA PRO A 164 2.59 15.90 -11.10
C PRO A 164 3.94 15.16 -11.01
N ASN A 165 4.34 14.82 -9.79
CA ASN A 165 5.58 14.10 -9.49
C ASN A 165 5.36 12.60 -9.21
N ALA A 166 4.26 12.00 -9.71
CA ALA A 166 3.92 10.60 -9.43
C ALA A 166 5.06 9.64 -9.84
N GLY A 167 5.66 9.83 -11.02
CA GLY A 167 6.79 9.02 -11.49
C GLY A 167 7.96 9.06 -10.51
N GLU A 168 8.40 10.26 -10.13
CA GLU A 168 9.53 10.43 -9.18
C GLU A 168 9.27 9.75 -7.82
N PHE A 169 8.03 9.78 -7.33
CA PHE A 169 7.67 9.09 -6.09
C PHE A 169 7.70 7.57 -6.24
N LEU A 170 7.26 7.04 -7.38
CA LEU A 170 7.28 5.60 -7.64
C LEU A 170 8.71 5.10 -7.85
N ASP A 171 9.53 5.84 -8.61
CA ASP A 171 10.94 5.53 -8.81
C ASP A 171 11.67 5.46 -7.47
N ARG A 172 11.46 6.45 -6.59
CA ARG A 172 12.03 6.46 -5.23
C ARG A 172 11.59 5.25 -4.39
N ASP A 173 10.31 4.90 -4.45
CA ASP A 173 9.80 3.71 -3.75
C ASP A 173 10.49 2.44 -4.30
N CYS A 174 10.65 2.31 -5.61
CA CYS A 174 11.31 1.18 -6.26
C CYS A 174 12.80 1.10 -5.90
N GLU A 175 13.52 2.22 -5.94
CA GLU A 175 14.93 2.33 -5.54
C GLU A 175 15.14 1.90 -4.08
N ASN A 176 14.31 2.38 -3.16
CA ASN A 176 14.40 2.03 -1.74
C ASN A 176 14.17 0.54 -1.50
N VAL A 177 13.12 -0.02 -2.12
CA VAL A 177 12.77 -1.44 -2.00
C VAL A 177 13.87 -2.31 -2.61
N ALA A 178 14.32 -2.00 -3.83
CA ALA A 178 15.41 -2.71 -4.50
C ALA A 178 16.69 -2.66 -3.67
N ALA A 179 17.09 -1.48 -3.20
CA ALA A 179 18.27 -1.31 -2.37
C ALA A 179 18.19 -2.14 -1.07
N PHE A 180 17.02 -2.23 -0.43
CA PHE A 180 16.84 -3.06 0.76
C PHE A 180 17.00 -4.55 0.45
N PHE A 181 16.27 -5.08 -0.53
CA PHE A 181 16.28 -6.52 -0.82
C PHE A 181 17.58 -7.00 -1.47
N THR A 182 18.27 -6.14 -2.23
CA THR A 182 19.64 -6.40 -2.71
C THR A 182 20.63 -6.57 -1.55
N ARG A 183 20.49 -5.80 -0.47
CA ARG A 183 21.30 -6.01 0.75
C ARG A 183 20.94 -7.31 1.49
N GLN A 184 19.74 -7.84 1.27
CA GLN A 184 19.30 -9.14 1.80
C GLN A 184 19.69 -10.32 0.89
N GLY A 185 20.33 -10.07 -0.26
CA GLY A 185 20.81 -11.12 -1.18
C GLY A 185 19.86 -11.46 -2.33
N VAL A 186 18.76 -10.71 -2.51
CA VAL A 186 17.85 -10.86 -3.65
C VAL A 186 18.32 -9.97 -4.80
N ASP A 187 18.44 -10.50 -6.01
CA ASP A 187 18.80 -9.70 -7.19
C ASP A 187 17.57 -8.88 -7.64
N VAL A 188 17.54 -7.59 -7.28
CA VAL A 188 16.43 -6.68 -7.58
C VAL A 188 16.92 -5.47 -8.35
N ASP A 189 16.39 -5.30 -9.56
CA ASP A 189 16.55 -4.10 -10.38
C ASP A 189 15.34 -3.16 -10.17
N PRO A 190 15.55 -1.87 -9.87
CA PRO A 190 14.46 -0.92 -9.62
C PRO A 190 13.63 -0.61 -10.88
N ASP A 191 14.21 -0.63 -12.07
CA ASP A 191 13.49 -0.38 -13.33
C ASP A 191 12.56 -1.55 -13.65
N ASP A 192 13.01 -2.79 -13.40
CA ASP A 192 12.18 -4.00 -13.53
C ASP A 192 11.01 -3.98 -12.52
N LEU A 193 11.26 -3.55 -11.29
CA LEU A 193 10.22 -3.39 -10.27
C LEU A 193 9.20 -2.31 -10.66
N HIS A 194 9.66 -1.17 -11.18
CA HIS A 194 8.77 -0.11 -11.69
C HIS A 194 7.91 -0.65 -12.85
N ALA A 195 8.51 -1.33 -13.83
CA ALA A 195 7.80 -1.93 -14.94
C ALA A 195 6.74 -2.94 -14.46
N TYR A 196 7.08 -3.78 -13.48
CA TYR A 196 6.14 -4.73 -12.89
C TYR A 196 4.96 -4.04 -12.18
N ALA A 197 5.23 -3.01 -11.38
CA ALA A 197 4.20 -2.28 -10.64
C ALA A 197 3.21 -1.56 -11.57
N THR A 198 3.69 -1.09 -12.72
CA THR A 198 2.90 -0.34 -13.71
C THR A 198 2.30 -1.18 -14.83
N GLU A 199 2.60 -2.48 -14.87
CA GLU A 199 2.11 -3.38 -15.92
C GLU A 199 0.57 -3.44 -15.94
N PRO A 200 -0.07 -3.13 -17.09
CA PRO A 200 -1.53 -3.15 -17.22
C PRO A 200 -2.09 -4.55 -16.97
N GLU A 201 -3.34 -4.64 -16.51
CA GLU A 201 -3.99 -5.96 -16.42
C GLU A 201 -4.13 -6.55 -17.83
N PRO A 202 -3.83 -7.84 -18.02
CA PRO A 202 -4.18 -8.51 -19.26
C PRO A 202 -5.69 -8.41 -19.46
N ASP A 203 -6.12 -7.97 -20.64
CA ASP A 203 -7.53 -7.83 -20.96
C ASP A 203 -8.24 -9.18 -20.75
N PRO A 204 -9.22 -9.27 -19.84
CA PRO A 204 -9.97 -10.51 -19.62
C PRO A 204 -10.75 -10.96 -20.86
N SER A 205 -10.84 -10.13 -21.90
CA SER A 205 -11.54 -10.44 -23.16
C SER A 205 -10.76 -11.32 -24.14
N GLY A 206 -9.44 -11.47 -23.99
CA GLY A 206 -8.62 -12.48 -24.66
C GLY A 206 -8.97 -12.74 -26.14
N ALA A 207 -9.09 -11.72 -26.98
CA ALA A 207 -9.05 -11.93 -28.43
C ALA A 207 -7.56 -11.97 -28.85
N PRO A 208 -7.06 -13.06 -29.45
CA PRO A 208 -5.70 -13.07 -29.96
C PRO A 208 -5.61 -12.02 -31.07
N GLU A 209 -4.63 -11.12 -30.97
CA GLU A 209 -4.30 -10.21 -32.06
C GLU A 209 -3.96 -11.07 -33.28
N SER A 210 -4.81 -11.04 -34.29
CA SER A 210 -4.56 -11.71 -35.56
C SER A 210 -3.36 -11.04 -36.21
N GLY A 211 -2.19 -11.67 -36.11
CA GLY A 211 -1.00 -11.28 -36.85
C GLY A 211 -1.32 -11.23 -38.34
N SER A 212 -1.34 -10.02 -38.89
CA SER A 212 -1.37 -9.80 -40.33
C SER A 212 0.00 -10.17 -40.91
N SER A 213 0.18 -11.45 -41.26
CA SER A 213 1.24 -11.88 -42.18
C SER A 213 0.93 -11.31 -43.58
N GLY A 214 1.41 -10.10 -43.84
CA GLY A 214 1.46 -9.54 -45.19
C GLY A 214 2.63 -10.13 -45.96
N SER A 215 2.44 -11.29 -46.58
CA SER A 215 3.35 -11.80 -47.60
C SER A 215 3.13 -11.02 -48.90
N SER A 216 4.02 -10.07 -49.20
CA SER A 216 4.12 -9.45 -50.52
C SER A 216 5.23 -10.14 -51.32
N GLU A 217 4.89 -11.23 -52.01
CA GLU A 217 5.67 -11.71 -53.16
C GLU A 217 4.94 -11.28 -54.44
N SER A 218 5.46 -10.23 -55.07
CA SER A 218 5.08 -9.80 -56.40
C SER A 218 5.80 -10.66 -57.45
N GLY A 219 5.08 -11.61 -58.05
CA GLY A 219 5.51 -12.30 -59.26
C GLY A 219 5.29 -11.44 -60.53
N PRO A 220 6.12 -11.58 -61.58
CA PRO A 220 6.07 -10.71 -62.75
C PRO A 220 4.98 -11.14 -63.73
N SER A 221 4.17 -10.20 -64.20
CA SER A 221 3.25 -10.42 -65.33
C SER A 221 3.97 -10.13 -66.65
N ASP A 222 4.42 -11.20 -67.28
CA ASP A 222 4.78 -11.26 -68.70
C ASP A 222 3.50 -11.50 -69.51
N ARG A 223 3.16 -10.60 -70.43
CA ARG A 223 2.17 -10.85 -71.51
C ARG A 223 2.52 -10.04 -72.75
N SER A 224 3.04 -10.77 -73.72
CA SER A 224 3.11 -10.50 -75.15
C SER A 224 1.73 -10.62 -75.82
N ASP A 225 1.59 -9.87 -76.93
CA ASP A 225 0.81 -10.12 -78.15
C ASP A 225 -0.70 -10.39 -78.08
N GLU A 226 -1.52 -9.43 -78.59
CA GLU A 226 -2.10 -9.41 -79.95
C GLU A 226 -2.83 -8.09 -80.23
#